data_AF-A0A920JD71-F1
#
_entry.id   AF-A0A920JD71-F1
#
_cell.length_a   1.000
_cell.length_b   1.000
_cell.length_c   1.000
_cell.angle_alpha   90.00
_cell.angle_beta   90.00
_cell.angle_gamma   90.00
#
_symmetry.space_group_name_H-M   'P 1'
#
loop_
_entity.id
_entity.type
_entity.pdbx_description
1 polymer ?
#
loop_
_entity_poly.entity_id
_entity_poly.type
_entity_poly.pdbx_seq_one_letter_code
_entity_poly.pdbx_strand_id
1 'polypeptide(L)'
;MITNEWSEEFKNIESKDSEPMYYENLPFRFDTRGIIYNKRGNIYKVNLQTGKSEKVVDGDKHNIISIDSLVENNGVLTFSYDKHNSKGTMLEERIGSLKNKKIVDIFTKGMMGNLFYYEGELHAVGLRNRFKWPTNTTILKFSQSGKVSFKYRLFDRNIVKAEVHKSILYFLYEDSGKTLLRNGTEKVDLIDENITIKDFALSDESTYVIANSFSNPDEVYELIDGELNKISKANDFFVKNIKTRDCVYERIDTGKSEIDTWGIFVGKINQQS
;
A
#
# COMPACT_ATOMS: atom_id res chain seq x y z
N MET A 1 -39.10 2.78 9.78
CA MET A 1 -38.89 4.09 9.16
C MET A 1 -37.82 3.89 8.11
N ILE A 2 -38.25 3.65 6.86
CA ILE A 2 -37.36 3.48 5.70
C ILE A 2 -37.03 4.90 5.26
N THR A 3 -35.76 5.26 5.19
CA THR A 3 -35.34 6.61 4.79
C THR A 3 -35.71 6.82 3.32
N ASN A 4 -36.38 7.93 3.03
CA ASN A 4 -36.84 8.38 1.71
C ASN A 4 -35.69 8.70 0.71
N GLU A 5 -34.48 8.18 0.93
CA GLU A 5 -33.33 8.34 0.03
C GLU A 5 -33.30 7.31 -1.11
N TRP A 6 -34.25 6.37 -1.11
CA TRP A 6 -34.54 5.50 -2.25
C TRP A 6 -35.69 6.10 -3.07
N SER A 7 -35.54 7.36 -3.50
CA SER A 7 -36.49 8.00 -4.40
C SER A 7 -36.45 7.34 -5.77
N GLU A 8 -37.60 7.36 -6.45
CA GLU A 8 -38.03 6.70 -7.70
C GLU A 8 -37.13 6.90 -8.95
N GLU A 9 -35.90 7.39 -8.81
CA GLU A 9 -34.89 7.57 -9.86
C GLU A 9 -34.01 6.33 -10.11
N PHE A 10 -34.26 5.21 -9.44
CA PHE A 10 -33.79 3.93 -9.96
C PHE A 10 -34.52 3.65 -11.27
N LYS A 11 -33.98 4.23 -12.36
CA LYS A 11 -34.34 3.93 -13.74
C LYS A 11 -34.60 2.44 -13.82
N ASN A 12 -35.77 2.05 -14.31
CA ASN A 12 -36.05 0.69 -14.76
C ASN A 12 -34.81 0.19 -15.51
N ILE A 13 -34.03 -0.67 -14.87
CA ILE A 13 -32.92 -1.35 -15.51
C ILE A 13 -33.63 -2.37 -16.39
N GLU A 14 -33.88 -2.01 -17.66
CA GLU A 14 -34.29 -2.98 -18.66
C GLU A 14 -33.31 -4.16 -18.58
N SER A 15 -33.87 -5.38 -18.44
CA SER A 15 -33.10 -6.62 -18.43
C SER A 15 -32.43 -6.80 -19.80
N LYS A 16 -31.27 -6.18 -19.97
CA LYS A 16 -30.46 -6.17 -21.19
C LYS A 16 -29.43 -7.30 -21.19
N ASP A 17 -29.79 -8.46 -20.65
CA ASP A 17 -28.88 -9.63 -20.54
C ASP A 17 -28.38 -10.13 -21.91
N SER A 18 -29.05 -9.72 -23.00
CA SER A 18 -28.69 -10.05 -24.38
C SER A 18 -27.98 -8.93 -25.15
N GLU A 19 -27.83 -7.72 -24.60
CA GLU A 19 -27.07 -6.65 -25.27
C GLU A 19 -25.58 -6.76 -24.91
N PRO A 20 -24.66 -6.71 -25.90
CA PRO A 20 -23.25 -6.65 -25.60
C PRO A 20 -22.94 -5.39 -24.79
N MET A 21 -22.22 -5.54 -23.67
CA MET A 21 -21.74 -4.39 -22.90
C MET A 21 -20.83 -3.52 -23.76
N TYR A 22 -21.25 -2.30 -24.05
CA TYR A 22 -20.44 -1.30 -24.74
C TYR A 22 -19.53 -0.60 -23.74
N TYR A 23 -18.23 -0.89 -23.80
CA TYR A 23 -17.23 -0.24 -22.97
C TYR A 23 -16.66 0.98 -23.70
N GLU A 24 -16.93 2.17 -23.18
CA GLU A 24 -16.37 3.42 -23.72
C GLU A 24 -14.94 3.68 -23.24
N ASN A 25 -14.54 3.06 -22.12
CA ASN A 25 -13.24 3.27 -21.50
C ASN A 25 -12.54 1.96 -21.14
N LEU A 26 -11.22 1.94 -21.33
CA LEU A 26 -10.28 0.89 -20.95
C LEU A 26 -9.27 1.40 -19.91
N PRO A 27 -8.84 0.55 -18.97
CA PRO A 27 -9.39 -0.78 -18.70
C PRO A 27 -10.80 -0.69 -18.11
N PHE A 28 -11.66 -1.66 -18.45
CA PHE A 28 -13.01 -1.81 -17.87
C PHE A 28 -13.04 -2.79 -16.70
N ARG A 29 -11.95 -3.53 -16.47
CA ARG A 29 -11.77 -4.48 -15.37
C ARG A 29 -10.37 -4.38 -14.79
N PHE A 30 -10.21 -4.75 -13.52
CA PHE A 30 -8.91 -4.86 -12.85
C PHE A 30 -8.86 -6.14 -12.02
N ASP A 31 -7.68 -6.74 -11.91
CA ASP A 31 -7.48 -7.87 -11.00
C ASP A 31 -7.82 -7.44 -9.56
N THR A 32 -8.36 -8.35 -8.76
CA THR A 32 -8.94 -8.12 -7.40
C THR A 32 -10.18 -7.20 -7.32
N ARG A 33 -10.38 -6.30 -8.28
CA ARG A 33 -11.52 -5.35 -8.28
C ARG A 33 -12.65 -5.76 -9.20
N GLY A 34 -12.42 -6.70 -10.12
CA GLY A 34 -13.40 -7.11 -11.12
C GLY A 34 -13.72 -5.98 -12.10
N ILE A 35 -14.98 -5.83 -12.45
CA ILE A 35 -15.46 -4.79 -13.35
C ILE A 35 -15.40 -3.41 -12.66
N ILE A 36 -14.80 -2.40 -13.30
CA ILE A 36 -14.53 -1.07 -12.73
C ILE A 36 -15.24 0.09 -13.44
N TYR A 37 -15.87 -0.12 -14.60
CA TYR A 37 -16.42 0.99 -15.42
C TYR A 37 -17.47 1.84 -14.67
N ASN A 38 -18.25 1.23 -13.77
CA ASN A 38 -19.24 1.90 -12.92
C ASN A 38 -18.77 2.17 -11.48
N LYS A 39 -17.53 1.82 -11.13
CA LYS A 39 -17.04 2.09 -9.76
C LYS A 39 -16.78 3.58 -9.58
N ARG A 40 -17.20 4.10 -8.42
CA ARG A 40 -17.04 5.50 -8.05
C ARG A 40 -16.50 5.64 -6.63
N GLY A 41 -15.29 6.16 -6.52
CA GLY A 41 -14.61 6.42 -5.25
C GLY A 41 -15.12 7.70 -4.60
N ASN A 42 -15.72 7.60 -3.42
CA ASN A 42 -16.27 8.72 -2.67
C ASN A 42 -15.49 8.90 -1.36
N ILE A 43 -15.42 10.14 -0.84
CA ILE A 43 -14.86 10.41 0.49
C ILE A 43 -15.96 11.00 1.37
N TYR A 44 -16.08 10.47 2.58
CA TYR A 44 -16.99 10.94 3.60
C TYR A 44 -16.21 11.40 4.84
N LYS A 45 -16.64 12.50 5.45
CA LYS A 45 -16.25 12.86 6.82
C LYS A 45 -17.35 12.39 7.76
N VAL A 46 -17.00 11.58 8.75
CA VAL A 46 -17.95 11.01 9.71
C VAL A 46 -17.64 11.56 11.10
N ASN A 47 -18.63 12.17 11.74
CA ASN A 47 -18.53 12.60 13.12
C ASN A 47 -18.86 11.42 14.05
N LEU A 48 -17.86 10.93 14.78
CA LEU A 48 -18.00 9.74 15.63
C LEU A 48 -18.90 9.95 16.86
N GLN A 49 -19.12 11.19 17.30
CA GLN A 49 -19.99 11.50 18.45
C GLN A 49 -21.48 11.53 18.07
N THR A 50 -21.79 12.07 16.89
CA THR A 50 -23.17 12.26 16.42
C THR A 50 -23.62 11.21 15.41
N GLY A 51 -22.68 10.43 14.86
CA GLY A 51 -22.93 9.47 13.77
C GLY A 51 -23.24 10.12 12.41
N LYS A 52 -23.24 11.46 12.32
CA LYS A 52 -23.53 12.16 11.06
C LYS A 52 -22.36 12.07 10.11
N SER A 53 -22.64 11.83 8.83
CA SER A 53 -21.67 11.83 7.75
C SER A 53 -21.93 12.95 6.74
N GLU A 54 -20.87 13.46 6.14
CA GLU A 54 -20.92 14.41 5.03
C GLU A 54 -20.06 13.86 3.89
N LYS A 55 -20.63 13.79 2.68
CA LYS A 55 -19.85 13.48 1.48
C LYS A 55 -19.02 14.71 1.09
N VAL A 56 -17.70 14.58 1.15
CA VAL A 56 -16.76 15.68 0.84
C VAL A 56 -16.14 15.55 -0.55
N VAL A 57 -16.11 14.34 -1.12
CA VAL A 57 -15.75 14.09 -2.51
C VAL A 57 -16.78 13.18 -3.14
N ASP A 58 -17.38 13.67 -4.23
CA ASP A 58 -18.36 12.93 -5.02
C ASP A 58 -17.68 12.30 -6.24
N GLY A 59 -17.44 11.00 -6.14
CA GLY A 59 -16.76 10.22 -7.17
C GLY A 59 -17.54 10.16 -8.47
N ASP A 60 -18.88 10.11 -8.38
CA ASP A 60 -19.80 10.09 -9.51
C ASP A 60 -19.66 11.37 -10.34
N LYS A 61 -19.70 12.52 -9.67
CA LYS A 61 -19.53 13.84 -10.31
C LYS A 61 -18.15 14.01 -10.95
N HIS A 62 -17.11 13.45 -10.34
CA HIS A 62 -15.73 13.66 -10.76
C HIS A 62 -15.18 12.53 -11.64
N ASN A 63 -15.95 11.46 -11.87
CA ASN A 63 -15.53 10.23 -12.52
C ASN A 63 -14.26 9.63 -11.88
N ILE A 64 -14.21 9.61 -10.55
CA ILE A 64 -13.13 9.01 -9.78
C ILE A 64 -13.44 7.54 -9.60
N ILE A 65 -12.55 6.65 -10.02
CA ILE A 65 -12.80 5.21 -10.03
C ILE A 65 -12.41 4.57 -8.69
N SER A 66 -11.27 4.99 -8.14
CA SER A 66 -10.79 4.58 -6.83
C SER A 66 -10.07 5.69 -6.12
N ILE A 67 -9.94 5.53 -4.81
CA ILE A 67 -9.14 6.37 -3.94
C ILE A 67 -8.23 5.40 -3.20
N ASP A 68 -6.93 5.55 -3.38
CA ASP A 68 -5.95 4.54 -2.96
C ASP A 68 -5.23 4.94 -1.67
N SER A 69 -5.06 6.24 -1.42
CA SER A 69 -4.51 6.78 -0.18
C SER A 69 -5.08 8.16 0.11
N LEU A 70 -5.16 8.51 1.40
CA LEU A 70 -5.75 9.77 1.86
C LEU A 70 -5.04 10.27 3.10
N VAL A 71 -4.75 11.57 3.14
CA VAL A 71 -4.14 12.26 4.28
C VAL A 71 -4.77 13.64 4.45
N GLU A 72 -4.82 14.13 5.68
CA GLU A 72 -5.29 15.48 6.00
C GLU A 72 -4.20 16.23 6.79
N ASN A 73 -3.89 17.46 6.38
CA ASN A 73 -2.95 18.32 7.10
C ASN A 73 -3.49 19.75 7.09
N ASN A 74 -3.54 20.38 8.27
CA ASN A 74 -4.08 21.73 8.47
C ASN A 74 -5.48 21.91 7.83
N GLY A 75 -6.34 20.90 7.94
CA GLY A 75 -7.70 20.89 7.38
C GLY A 75 -7.77 20.75 5.85
N VAL A 76 -6.64 20.58 5.17
CA VAL A 76 -6.58 20.30 3.73
C VAL A 76 -6.48 18.80 3.51
N LEU A 77 -7.51 18.23 2.89
CA LEU A 77 -7.55 16.83 2.49
C LEU A 77 -6.79 16.64 1.18
N THR A 78 -5.85 15.70 1.16
CA THR A 78 -5.09 15.29 -0.03
C THR A 78 -5.21 13.79 -0.21
N PHE A 79 -5.41 13.33 -1.45
CA PHE A 79 -5.64 11.92 -1.72
C PHE A 79 -5.13 11.52 -3.10
N SER A 80 -4.74 10.25 -3.24
CA SER A 80 -4.46 9.63 -4.53
C SER A 80 -5.71 8.96 -5.06
N TYR A 81 -5.93 9.08 -6.37
CA TYR A 81 -7.11 8.54 -7.03
C TYR A 81 -6.86 8.20 -8.49
N ASP A 82 -7.57 7.19 -8.97
CA ASP A 82 -7.56 6.79 -10.37
C ASP A 82 -8.74 7.37 -11.15
N LYS A 83 -8.47 7.78 -12.39
CA LYS A 83 -9.48 8.14 -13.38
C LYS A 83 -9.00 7.74 -14.78
N HIS A 84 -9.92 7.44 -15.69
CA HIS A 84 -9.55 7.27 -17.09
C HIS A 84 -8.93 8.55 -17.66
N ASN A 85 -7.89 8.41 -18.49
CA ASN A 85 -7.37 9.54 -19.24
C ASN A 85 -8.44 10.12 -20.19
N SER A 86 -8.17 11.27 -20.79
CA SER A 86 -9.14 11.95 -21.67
C SER A 86 -9.57 11.14 -22.90
N LYS A 87 -8.79 10.14 -23.29
CA LYS A 87 -9.09 9.25 -24.42
C LYS A 87 -9.85 7.99 -24.00
N GLY A 88 -10.03 7.75 -22.71
CA GLY A 88 -10.61 6.52 -22.22
C GLY A 88 -9.75 5.28 -22.45
N THR A 89 -8.43 5.41 -22.61
CA THR A 89 -7.58 4.27 -23.01
C THR A 89 -6.75 3.68 -21.87
N MET A 90 -6.62 4.38 -20.75
CA MET A 90 -5.92 3.90 -19.56
C MET A 90 -6.41 4.58 -18.29
N LEU A 91 -6.15 3.94 -17.14
CA LEU A 91 -6.22 4.59 -15.84
C LEU A 91 -4.98 5.43 -15.61
N GLU A 92 -5.20 6.69 -15.24
CA GLU A 92 -4.19 7.59 -14.73
C GLU A 92 -4.41 7.81 -13.24
N GLU A 93 -3.40 7.44 -12.46
CA GLU A 93 -3.37 7.81 -11.06
C GLU A 93 -2.94 9.26 -10.91
N ARG A 94 -3.58 9.95 -9.97
CA ARG A 94 -3.42 11.36 -9.67
C ARG A 94 -3.32 11.57 -8.18
N ILE A 95 -2.70 12.67 -7.79
CA ILE A 95 -2.77 13.21 -6.43
C ILE A 95 -3.53 14.52 -6.53
N GLY A 96 -4.57 14.70 -5.72
CA GLY A 96 -5.37 15.92 -5.67
C GLY A 96 -5.60 16.39 -4.25
N SER A 97 -5.82 17.70 -4.10
CA SER A 97 -6.21 18.33 -2.84
C SER A 97 -7.62 18.89 -2.93
N LEU A 98 -8.39 18.75 -1.85
CA LEU A 98 -9.71 19.35 -1.72
C LEU A 98 -9.58 20.79 -1.24
N LYS A 99 -9.86 21.75 -2.13
CA LYS A 99 -9.87 23.19 -1.83
C LYS A 99 -11.22 23.78 -2.23
N ASN A 100 -11.93 24.40 -1.29
CA ASN A 100 -13.24 25.03 -1.52
C ASN A 100 -14.24 24.10 -2.26
N LYS A 101 -14.34 22.83 -1.81
CA LYS A 101 -15.19 21.79 -2.43
C LYS A 101 -14.83 21.44 -3.89
N LYS A 102 -13.64 21.81 -4.35
CA LYS A 102 -13.10 21.43 -5.66
C LYS A 102 -11.81 20.64 -5.48
N ILE A 103 -11.61 19.67 -6.36
CA ILE A 103 -10.38 18.89 -6.43
C ILE A 103 -9.39 19.67 -7.29
N VAL A 104 -8.22 19.94 -6.75
CA VAL A 104 -7.09 20.56 -7.45
C VAL A 104 -5.97 19.53 -7.59
N ASP A 105 -5.73 19.09 -8.81
CA ASP A 105 -4.67 18.13 -9.15
C ASP A 105 -3.29 18.72 -8.80
N ILE A 106 -2.52 17.99 -8.01
CA ILE A 106 -1.13 18.28 -7.63
C ILE A 106 -0.18 17.53 -8.57
N PHE A 107 -0.52 16.29 -8.90
CA PHE A 107 0.31 15.42 -9.72
C PHE A 107 -0.51 14.42 -10.53
N THR A 108 0.02 13.99 -11.68
CA THR A 108 -0.61 13.01 -12.58
C THR A 108 0.42 12.04 -13.14
N LYS A 109 -0.03 10.86 -13.60
CA LYS A 109 0.76 9.80 -14.27
C LYS A 109 1.61 8.92 -13.35
N GLY A 110 1.52 9.13 -12.04
CA GLY A 110 2.27 8.37 -11.05
C GLY A 110 1.77 6.93 -10.88
N MET A 111 2.43 6.25 -9.95
CA MET A 111 1.89 5.10 -9.23
C MET A 111 2.18 5.36 -7.75
N MET A 112 1.20 5.77 -6.94
CA MET A 112 1.39 6.43 -5.63
C MET A 112 0.51 5.78 -4.55
N GLY A 113 0.96 4.63 -4.05
CA GLY A 113 0.15 3.78 -3.18
C GLY A 113 -0.01 4.27 -1.73
N ASN A 114 0.88 5.12 -1.22
CA ASN A 114 0.85 5.55 0.19
C ASN A 114 1.31 7.01 0.31
N LEU A 115 0.37 7.90 0.66
CA LEU A 115 0.60 9.32 0.93
C LEU A 115 0.86 9.55 2.42
N PHE A 116 1.75 10.49 2.74
CA PHE A 116 2.03 10.90 4.11
C PHE A 116 2.63 12.31 4.14
N TYR A 117 2.58 12.97 5.30
CA TYR A 117 3.28 14.24 5.54
C TYR A 117 4.55 13.99 6.34
N TYR A 118 5.66 14.55 5.87
CA TYR A 118 6.96 14.49 6.53
C TYR A 118 7.69 15.82 6.33
N GLU A 119 8.33 16.35 7.37
CA GLU A 119 9.01 17.67 7.34
C GLU A 119 8.11 18.81 6.83
N GLY A 120 6.80 18.73 7.09
CA GLY A 120 5.80 19.72 6.65
C GLY A 120 5.40 19.62 5.17
N GLU A 121 5.90 18.64 4.42
CA GLU A 121 5.63 18.47 3.00
C GLU A 121 4.95 17.15 2.69
N LEU A 122 4.20 17.13 1.59
CA LEU A 122 3.53 15.94 1.10
C LEU A 122 4.56 15.01 0.46
N HIS A 123 4.50 13.74 0.85
CA HIS A 123 5.29 12.66 0.30
C HIS A 123 4.39 11.51 -0.17
N ALA A 124 4.93 10.67 -1.04
CA ALA A 124 4.30 9.43 -1.46
C ALA A 124 5.34 8.31 -1.65
N VAL A 125 4.97 7.08 -1.32
CA VAL A 125 5.69 5.88 -1.79
C VAL A 125 5.18 5.51 -3.18
N GLY A 126 6.11 5.35 -4.13
CA GLY A 126 5.78 4.84 -5.46
C GLY A 126 6.72 5.27 -6.59
N LEU A 127 6.16 5.36 -7.80
CA LEU A 127 6.87 5.73 -9.03
C LEU A 127 6.38 7.06 -9.57
N ARG A 128 7.33 7.92 -9.98
CA ARG A 128 7.00 9.20 -10.63
C ARG A 128 6.22 9.01 -11.93
N ASN A 129 6.40 7.88 -12.61
CA ASN A 129 5.62 7.52 -13.78
C ASN A 129 5.41 6.00 -13.76
N ARG A 130 4.16 5.55 -13.86
CA ARG A 130 3.81 4.11 -13.88
C ARG A 130 4.57 3.33 -14.96
N PHE A 131 4.85 3.96 -16.12
CA PHE A 131 5.60 3.33 -17.22
C PHE A 131 7.10 3.22 -16.98
N LYS A 132 7.61 3.65 -15.81
CA LYS A 132 8.98 3.37 -15.39
C LYS A 132 9.12 2.03 -14.69
N TRP A 133 8.02 1.33 -14.39
CA TRP A 133 8.10 -0.05 -13.93
C TRP A 133 8.86 -0.90 -14.98
N PRO A 134 9.79 -1.79 -14.58
CA PRO A 134 10.04 -2.30 -13.22
C PRO A 134 11.20 -1.62 -12.46
N THR A 135 11.28 -0.28 -12.44
CA THR A 135 12.19 0.43 -11.51
C THR A 135 11.68 0.41 -10.07
N ASN A 136 12.59 0.61 -9.11
CA ASN A 136 12.26 0.57 -7.69
C ASN A 136 11.25 1.65 -7.27
N THR A 137 10.23 1.24 -6.51
CA THR A 137 9.38 2.19 -5.79
C THR A 137 10.19 2.90 -4.72
N THR A 138 9.93 4.20 -4.54
CA THR A 138 10.72 5.04 -3.63
C THR A 138 9.86 6.14 -3.02
N ILE A 139 10.43 6.93 -2.13
CA ILE A 139 9.75 8.07 -1.53
C ILE A 139 9.96 9.33 -2.39
N LEU A 140 8.84 9.84 -2.89
CA LEU A 140 8.75 11.05 -3.68
C LEU A 140 8.21 12.19 -2.82
N LYS A 141 8.79 13.38 -3.01
CA LYS A 141 8.41 14.63 -2.35
C LYS A 141 7.71 15.55 -3.34
N PHE A 142 6.58 16.13 -2.93
CA PHE A 142 5.76 17.04 -3.72
C PHE A 142 5.84 18.44 -3.14
N SER A 143 6.31 19.40 -3.94
CA SER A 143 6.24 20.81 -3.55
C SER A 143 4.80 21.32 -3.61
N GLN A 144 4.52 22.44 -2.95
CA GLN A 144 3.23 23.14 -3.06
C GLN A 144 2.88 23.52 -4.51
N SER A 145 3.88 23.67 -5.38
CA SER A 145 3.73 23.94 -6.81
C SER A 145 3.59 22.69 -7.70
N GLY A 146 3.51 21.50 -7.11
CA GLY A 146 3.35 20.23 -7.83
C GLY A 146 4.65 19.67 -8.43
N LYS A 147 5.82 20.24 -8.10
CA LYS A 147 7.10 19.68 -8.53
C LYS A 147 7.43 18.44 -7.71
N VAL A 148 7.86 17.39 -8.40
CA VAL A 148 8.20 16.09 -7.80
C VAL A 148 9.71 15.90 -7.77
N SER A 149 10.23 15.51 -6.61
CA SER A 149 11.65 15.17 -6.38
C SER A 149 11.78 13.88 -5.55
N PHE A 150 12.96 13.28 -5.54
CA PHE A 150 13.23 12.07 -4.74
C PHE A 150 13.69 12.48 -3.33
N LYS A 151 13.16 11.85 -2.28
CA LYS A 151 13.73 11.95 -0.93
C LYS A 151 14.97 11.07 -0.79
N TYR A 152 14.89 9.83 -1.28
CA TYR A 152 16.00 8.86 -1.25
C TYR A 152 16.39 8.40 -2.65
N ARG A 153 17.21 9.19 -3.34
CA ARG A 153 17.65 8.85 -4.71
C ARG A 153 18.61 7.66 -4.78
N LEU A 154 19.36 7.41 -3.71
CA LEU A 154 20.43 6.39 -3.66
C LEU A 154 20.01 5.11 -2.94
N PHE A 155 18.79 5.07 -2.39
CA PHE A 155 18.29 3.87 -1.74
C PHE A 155 17.77 2.91 -2.81
N ASP A 156 18.57 1.90 -3.11
CA ASP A 156 18.35 1.00 -4.25
C ASP A 156 17.57 -0.26 -3.86
N ARG A 157 16.41 -0.05 -3.24
CA ARG A 157 15.45 -1.09 -2.85
C ARG A 157 14.03 -0.59 -3.03
N ASN A 158 13.08 -1.51 -3.21
CA ASN A 158 11.66 -1.18 -3.26
C ASN A 158 11.19 -0.74 -1.88
N ILE A 159 10.73 0.50 -1.76
CA ILE A 159 9.99 0.94 -0.58
C ILE A 159 8.52 0.58 -0.79
N VAL A 160 7.92 -0.09 0.20
CA VAL A 160 6.55 -0.64 0.13
C VAL A 160 5.54 0.30 0.80
N LYS A 161 5.87 0.78 2.00
CA LYS A 161 5.00 1.61 2.85
C LYS A 161 5.86 2.52 3.70
N ALA A 162 5.39 3.73 3.98
CA ALA A 162 6.04 4.66 4.89
C ALA A 162 5.02 5.31 5.83
N GLU A 163 5.46 5.56 7.06
CA GLU A 163 4.70 6.29 8.08
C GLU A 163 5.61 7.24 8.85
N VAL A 164 5.01 8.27 9.45
CA VAL A 164 5.73 9.25 10.27
C VAL A 164 5.16 9.21 11.68
N HIS A 165 6.05 9.01 12.65
CA HIS A 165 5.71 9.05 14.06
C HIS A 165 6.71 9.95 14.78
N LYS A 166 6.22 10.91 15.58
CA LYS A 166 7.06 11.89 16.31
C LYS A 166 8.14 12.56 15.44
N SER A 167 7.79 12.91 14.20
CA SER A 167 8.71 13.51 13.20
C SER A 167 9.85 12.59 12.71
N ILE A 168 9.79 11.29 13.00
CA ILE A 168 10.70 10.28 12.47
C ILE A 168 9.97 9.53 11.35
N LEU A 169 10.65 9.35 10.21
CA LEU A 169 10.16 8.60 9.07
C LEU A 169 10.55 7.13 9.21
N TYR A 170 9.56 6.26 9.16
CA TYR A 170 9.72 4.81 9.13
C TYR A 170 9.21 4.26 7.83
N PHE A 171 9.86 3.24 7.29
CA PHE A 171 9.37 2.59 6.08
C PHE A 171 9.72 1.11 6.00
N LEU A 172 8.85 0.37 5.33
CA LEU A 172 9.09 -1.00 4.90
C LEU A 172 9.80 -1.00 3.55
N TYR A 173 10.81 -1.85 3.40
CA TYR A 173 11.47 -2.07 2.12
C TYR A 173 11.76 -3.55 1.88
N GLU A 174 11.79 -3.93 0.61
CA GLU A 174 12.12 -5.29 0.18
C GLU A 174 13.63 -5.44 -0.02
N ASP A 175 14.20 -6.50 0.51
CA ASP A 175 15.61 -6.87 0.33
C ASP A 175 15.75 -8.39 0.36
N SER A 176 16.43 -8.98 -0.62
CA SER A 176 16.72 -10.41 -0.69
C SER A 176 15.54 -11.32 -0.27
N GLY A 177 14.36 -11.12 -0.86
CA GLY A 177 13.18 -11.97 -0.61
C GLY A 177 12.45 -11.74 0.72
N LYS A 178 12.85 -10.73 1.49
CA LYS A 178 12.24 -10.34 2.76
C LYS A 178 11.82 -8.87 2.75
N THR A 179 10.94 -8.50 3.68
CA THR A 179 10.53 -7.11 3.92
C THR A 179 10.94 -6.71 5.33
N LEU A 180 11.72 -5.63 5.44
CA LEU A 180 12.31 -5.15 6.68
C LEU A 180 11.81 -3.75 7.02
N LEU A 181 11.91 -3.37 8.29
CA LEU A 181 11.50 -2.06 8.81
C LEU A 181 12.73 -1.19 9.09
N ARG A 182 12.74 0.02 8.52
CA ARG A 182 13.83 1.00 8.66
C ARG A 182 13.35 2.29 9.30
N ASN A 183 14.17 2.85 10.19
CA ASN A 183 14.14 4.28 10.51
C ASN A 183 14.83 5.03 9.37
N GLY A 184 14.04 5.59 8.46
CA GLY A 184 14.51 6.33 7.30
C GLY A 184 15.21 7.65 7.64
N THR A 185 14.85 8.29 8.75
CA THR A 185 15.47 9.54 9.19
C THR A 185 16.91 9.31 9.62
N GLU A 186 17.14 8.34 10.50
CA GLU A 186 18.48 7.97 11.00
C GLU A 186 19.23 7.02 10.06
N LYS A 187 18.51 6.43 9.10
CA LYS A 187 19.01 5.45 8.13
C LYS A 187 19.55 4.19 8.83
N VAL A 188 18.83 3.69 9.81
CA VAL A 188 19.14 2.44 10.51
C VAL A 188 17.99 1.45 10.34
N ASP A 189 18.34 0.20 10.06
CA ASP A 189 17.36 -0.89 10.03
C ASP A 189 17.02 -1.26 11.47
N LEU A 190 15.74 -1.37 11.77
CA LEU A 190 15.27 -1.68 13.12
C LEU A 190 15.28 -3.18 13.40
N ILE A 191 15.44 -3.99 12.36
CA ILE A 191 15.53 -5.45 12.44
C ILE A 191 16.26 -5.99 11.23
N ASP A 192 17.14 -6.97 11.46
CA ASP A 192 17.86 -7.70 10.42
C ASP A 192 17.77 -9.21 10.70
N GLU A 193 16.55 -9.74 10.63
CA GLU A 193 16.27 -11.15 10.77
C GLU A 193 15.78 -11.75 9.44
N ASN A 194 15.75 -13.09 9.35
CA ASN A 194 15.17 -13.81 8.21
C ASN A 194 13.64 -13.92 8.35
N ILE A 195 13.00 -12.75 8.33
CA ILE A 195 11.55 -12.58 8.49
C ILE A 195 10.99 -11.72 7.35
N THR A 196 9.68 -11.70 7.20
CA THR A 196 8.98 -10.73 6.36
C THR A 196 7.96 -9.97 7.20
N ILE A 197 8.15 -8.65 7.30
CA ILE A 197 7.17 -7.74 7.90
C ILE A 197 6.13 -7.37 6.85
N LYS A 198 4.86 -7.68 7.15
CA LYS A 198 3.71 -7.33 6.30
C LYS A 198 3.17 -5.95 6.58
N ASP A 199 3.14 -5.56 7.84
CA ASP A 199 2.71 -4.23 8.26
C ASP A 199 3.33 -3.88 9.63
N PHE A 200 3.31 -2.60 9.98
CA PHE A 200 3.78 -2.09 11.25
C PHE A 200 2.86 -0.99 11.78
N ALA A 201 2.90 -0.78 13.09
CA ALA A 201 2.24 0.31 13.78
C ALA A 201 3.17 0.85 14.87
N LEU A 202 3.15 2.17 15.04
CA LEU A 202 3.98 2.87 16.01
C LEU A 202 3.10 3.46 17.11
N SER A 203 3.45 3.17 18.36
CA SER A 203 2.88 3.81 19.54
C SER A 203 3.95 4.67 20.23
N ASP A 204 3.56 5.43 21.25
CA ASP A 204 4.49 6.31 21.94
C ASP A 204 5.65 5.56 22.63
N GLU A 205 5.43 4.29 22.99
CA GLU A 205 6.34 3.47 23.79
C GLU A 205 6.92 2.28 23.00
N SER A 206 6.17 1.76 22.03
CA SER A 206 6.48 0.48 21.37
C SER A 206 6.24 0.50 19.87
N THR A 207 7.03 -0.30 19.15
CA THR A 207 6.82 -0.62 17.74
C THR A 207 6.18 -2.00 17.63
N TYR A 208 5.07 -2.12 16.90
CA TYR A 208 4.40 -3.39 16.67
C TYR A 208 4.49 -3.76 15.20
N VAL A 209 4.74 -5.03 14.90
CA VAL A 209 4.84 -5.54 13.53
C VAL A 209 4.00 -6.80 13.37
N ILE A 210 3.43 -6.97 12.17
CA ILE A 210 2.94 -8.26 11.70
C ILE A 210 4.07 -8.89 10.91
N ALA A 211 4.63 -9.99 11.41
CA ALA A 211 5.76 -10.67 10.79
C ALA A 211 5.49 -12.16 10.61
N ASN A 212 6.14 -12.74 9.60
CA ASN A 212 6.17 -14.18 9.37
C ASN A 212 7.59 -14.63 8.97
N SER A 213 7.77 -15.94 8.91
CA SER A 213 8.94 -16.56 8.30
C SER A 213 8.51 -17.75 7.43
N PHE A 214 9.45 -18.40 6.76
CA PHE A 214 9.16 -19.57 5.91
C PHE A 214 8.37 -20.67 6.63
N SER A 215 8.65 -20.87 7.92
CA SER A 215 8.09 -21.96 8.73
C SER A 215 7.04 -21.50 9.74
N ASN A 216 6.79 -20.18 9.85
CA ASN A 216 5.86 -19.60 10.82
C ASN A 216 4.91 -18.61 10.13
N PRO A 217 3.58 -18.80 10.22
CA PRO A 217 2.59 -17.86 9.70
C PRO A 217 2.67 -16.48 10.36
N ASP A 218 1.87 -15.54 9.85
CA ASP A 218 1.75 -14.20 10.40
C ASP A 218 1.37 -14.24 11.89
N GLU A 219 2.16 -13.53 12.70
CA GLU A 219 1.85 -13.22 14.09
C GLU A 219 2.17 -11.74 14.34
N VAL A 220 1.61 -11.20 15.42
CA VAL A 220 1.91 -9.86 15.93
C VAL A 220 3.05 -9.96 16.93
N TYR A 221 4.04 -9.10 16.73
CA TYR A 221 5.21 -8.97 17.58
C TYR A 221 5.35 -7.52 18.05
N GLU A 222 5.89 -7.35 19.24
CA GLU A 222 6.46 -6.10 19.70
C GLU A 222 7.96 -6.11 19.39
N LEU A 223 8.45 -5.07 18.72
CA LEU A 223 9.85 -4.89 18.37
C LEU A 223 10.53 -4.02 19.43
N ILE A 224 11.45 -4.62 20.18
CA ILE A 224 12.19 -3.98 21.28
C ILE A 224 13.67 -4.16 21.01
N ASP A 225 14.42 -3.07 20.85
CA ASP A 225 15.88 -3.07 20.66
C ASP A 225 16.38 -4.05 19.57
N GLY A 226 15.61 -4.22 18.51
CA GLY A 226 15.94 -5.12 17.38
C GLY A 226 15.43 -6.55 17.52
N GLU A 227 14.78 -6.90 18.64
CA GLU A 227 14.26 -8.24 18.91
C GLU A 227 12.73 -8.31 18.80
N LEU A 228 12.23 -9.39 18.20
CA LEU A 228 10.80 -9.64 18.08
C LEU A 228 10.24 -10.42 19.28
N ASN A 229 9.39 -9.75 20.05
CA ASN A 229 8.67 -10.34 21.16
C ASN A 229 7.25 -10.71 20.72
N LYS A 230 6.97 -12.01 20.57
CA LYS A 230 5.65 -12.47 20.10
C LYS A 230 4.56 -12.19 21.13
N ILE A 231 3.54 -11.43 20.75
CA ILE A 231 2.42 -11.09 21.64
C ILE A 231 1.10 -11.80 21.27
N SER A 232 0.93 -12.23 20.02
CA SER A 232 -0.23 -13.02 19.60
C SER A 232 0.03 -14.53 19.67
N LYS A 233 -1.07 -15.31 19.64
CA LYS A 233 -1.07 -16.78 19.69
C LYS A 233 -1.99 -17.38 18.64
N ALA A 234 -2.18 -16.67 17.51
CA ALA A 234 -3.22 -17.02 16.54
C ALA A 234 -2.97 -18.41 15.92
N ASN A 235 -1.70 -18.77 15.72
CA ASN A 235 -1.28 -20.01 15.07
C ASN A 235 -0.56 -20.98 16.03
N ASP A 236 -0.56 -20.72 17.35
CA ASP A 236 0.13 -21.56 18.34
C ASP A 236 -0.24 -23.04 18.24
N PHE A 237 -1.53 -23.33 18.07
CA PHE A 237 -2.00 -24.69 17.91
C PHE A 237 -1.45 -25.32 16.64
N PHE A 238 -1.51 -24.61 15.51
CA PHE A 238 -1.02 -25.11 14.23
C PHE A 238 0.48 -25.39 14.28
N VAL A 239 1.28 -24.42 14.73
CA VAL A 239 2.75 -24.53 14.81
C VAL A 239 3.19 -25.65 15.76
N LYS A 240 2.46 -25.89 16.86
CA LYS A 240 2.76 -26.99 17.79
C LYS A 240 2.44 -28.38 17.23
N ASN A 241 1.43 -28.50 16.37
CA ASN A 241 0.92 -29.79 15.91
C ASN A 241 1.39 -30.17 14.50
N ILE A 242 1.88 -29.21 13.71
CA ILE A 242 2.31 -29.43 12.33
C ILE A 242 3.83 -29.28 12.24
N LYS A 243 4.50 -30.31 11.72
CA LYS A 243 5.93 -30.24 11.40
C LYS A 243 6.13 -29.33 10.20
N THR A 244 6.74 -28.18 10.42
CA THR A 244 7.24 -27.30 9.37
C THR A 244 8.71 -27.61 9.09
N ARG A 245 9.22 -27.13 7.95
CA ARG A 245 10.64 -27.23 7.62
C ARG A 245 11.18 -25.83 7.39
N ASP A 246 12.34 -25.56 7.97
CA ASP A 246 13.08 -24.35 7.68
C ASP A 246 13.73 -24.44 6.29
N CYS A 247 13.91 -23.28 5.67
CA CYS A 247 14.65 -23.14 4.44
C CYS A 247 16.13 -22.92 4.74
N VAL A 248 16.99 -23.57 3.96
CA VAL A 248 18.43 -23.30 3.93
C VAL A 248 18.69 -22.19 2.93
N TYR A 249 19.45 -21.19 3.35
CA TYR A 249 19.92 -20.11 2.48
C TYR A 249 21.27 -20.49 1.87
N GLU A 250 21.39 -20.33 0.55
CA GLU A 250 22.66 -20.45 -0.17
C GLU A 250 22.76 -19.37 -1.24
N ARG A 251 23.99 -18.94 -1.54
CA ARG A 251 24.25 -18.08 -2.71
C ARG A 251 24.79 -18.92 -3.85
N ILE A 252 24.19 -18.75 -5.03
CA ILE A 252 24.63 -19.42 -6.24
C ILE A 252 25.33 -18.40 -7.12
N ASP A 253 26.58 -18.68 -7.51
CA ASP A 253 27.26 -17.89 -8.53
C ASP A 253 26.77 -18.31 -9.93
N THR A 254 26.26 -17.33 -10.67
CA THR A 254 25.79 -17.50 -12.07
C THR A 254 26.89 -17.21 -13.10
N GLY A 255 28.09 -16.84 -12.66
CA GLY A 255 29.21 -16.34 -13.46
C GLY A 255 29.11 -14.86 -13.83
N LYS A 256 27.95 -14.21 -13.60
CA LYS A 256 27.74 -12.76 -13.79
C LYS A 256 27.35 -12.03 -12.51
N SER A 257 26.76 -12.76 -11.58
CA SER A 257 26.29 -12.27 -10.29
C SER A 257 26.08 -13.45 -9.35
N GLU A 258 26.13 -13.17 -8.06
CA GLU A 258 25.70 -14.10 -7.02
C GLU A 258 24.24 -13.84 -6.68
N ILE A 259 23.41 -14.90 -6.77
CA ILE A 259 21.98 -14.83 -6.48
C ILE A 259 21.68 -15.45 -5.13
N ASP A 260 20.79 -14.81 -4.38
CA ASP A 260 20.27 -15.35 -3.13
C ASP A 260 19.23 -16.44 -3.40
N THR A 261 19.39 -17.60 -2.77
CA THR A 261 18.49 -18.74 -2.95
C THR A 261 18.09 -19.36 -1.62
N TRP A 262 16.87 -19.90 -1.57
CA TRP A 262 16.34 -20.64 -0.44
C TRP A 262 15.82 -21.99 -0.92
N GLY A 263 16.15 -23.05 -0.20
CA GLY A 263 15.71 -24.40 -0.51
C GLY A 263 15.38 -25.21 0.74
N ILE A 264 14.43 -26.14 0.61
CA ILE A 264 14.20 -27.15 1.63
C ILE A 264 15.13 -28.33 1.33
N PHE A 265 16.01 -28.66 2.26
CA PHE A 265 16.86 -29.85 2.10
C PHE A 265 16.02 -31.13 2.23
N VAL A 266 16.04 -31.97 1.19
CA VAL A 266 15.29 -33.24 1.10
C VAL A 266 16.22 -34.47 1.13
N GLY A 267 17.53 -34.28 1.30
CA GLY A 267 18.50 -35.39 1.35
C GLY A 267 18.41 -36.20 2.64
N LYS A 268 18.87 -37.47 2.58
CA LYS A 268 19.09 -38.28 3.79
C LYS A 268 20.28 -37.70 4.55
N ILE A 269 20.07 -37.28 5.80
CA ILE A 269 21.17 -37.06 6.73
C ILE A 269 21.77 -38.45 6.98
N ASN A 270 22.90 -38.76 6.37
CA ASN A 270 23.68 -39.92 6.77
C ASN A 270 24.16 -39.62 8.20
N GLN A 271 23.54 -40.26 9.19
CA GLN A 271 24.09 -40.34 10.53
C GLN A 271 25.44 -41.04 10.40
N GLN A 272 26.53 -40.27 10.42
CA GLN A 272 27.85 -40.85 10.66
C GLN A 272 27.87 -41.29 12.12
N SER A 273 27.92 -42.61 12.28
CA SER A 273 28.17 -43.38 13.49
C SER A 273 29.52 -43.06 14.12
#